data_AF-A0A2V3XUB6-F1
#
_entry.id   AF-A0A2V3XUB6-F1
#
_cell.length_a   1.000
_cell.length_b   1.000
_cell.length_c   1.000
_cell.angle_alpha   90.00
_cell.angle_beta   90.00
_cell.angle_gamma   90.00
#
_symmetry.space_group_name_H-M   'P 1'
#
loop_
_entity.id
_entity.type
_entity.pdbx_description
1 polymer ?
#
loop_
_entity_poly.entity_id
_entity_poly.type
_entity_poly.pdbx_seq_one_letter_code
_entity_poly.pdbx_strand_id
1 'polypeptide(L)'
;MAKFEADLTGNLDHFKEYLKNEILNGSVSASFEDEHEEEINGVRCCTMVYERYSYMGGNRVSLNVTILGYEGELRLTAITSGGSQAMFFKLNTFGEEAFLEKLEEAVKAYKCRHTRMISDL
;
A
#
# COMPACT_ATOMS: atom_id res chain seq x y z
N MET A 1 13.07 -3.25 6.14
CA MET A 1 11.67 -3.66 6.44
C MET A 1 11.01 -2.58 7.27
N ALA A 2 10.17 -1.81 6.59
CA ALA A 2 9.35 -0.77 7.19
C ALA A 2 7.88 -1.23 7.18
N LYS A 3 7.08 -0.69 8.10
CA LYS A 3 5.66 -1.01 8.27
C LYS A 3 4.86 0.27 8.38
N PHE A 4 3.71 0.29 7.73
CA PHE A 4 2.70 1.35 7.86
C PHE A 4 1.34 0.73 8.20
N GLU A 5 0.61 1.37 9.11
CA GLU A 5 -0.73 0.96 9.52
C GLU A 5 -1.66 2.18 9.51
N ALA A 6 -2.90 1.97 9.09
CA ALA A 6 -3.91 3.01 9.09
C ALA A 6 -5.32 2.45 9.26
N ASP A 7 -6.11 3.13 10.09
CA ASP A 7 -7.56 2.98 10.16
C ASP A 7 -8.24 4.09 9.35
N LEU A 8 -9.28 3.75 8.61
CA LEU A 8 -10.12 4.69 7.86
C LEU A 8 -11.51 4.10 7.65
N THR A 9 -12.47 4.94 7.24
CA THR A 9 -13.80 4.48 6.84
C THR A 9 -13.98 4.60 5.33
N GLY A 10 -14.81 3.72 4.75
CA GLY A 10 -15.14 3.75 3.34
C GLY A 10 -15.49 2.38 2.75
N ASN A 11 -15.59 2.35 1.42
CA ASN A 11 -15.79 1.11 0.67
C ASN A 11 -14.43 0.49 0.30
N LEU A 12 -14.26 -0.80 0.60
CA LEU A 12 -13.00 -1.53 0.35
C LEU A 12 -12.61 -1.55 -1.13
N ASP A 13 -13.56 -1.79 -2.04
CA ASP A 13 -13.30 -1.88 -3.48
C ASP A 13 -12.86 -0.53 -4.06
N HIS A 14 -13.50 0.54 -3.62
CA HIS A 14 -13.11 1.89 -4.02
C HIS A 14 -11.71 2.24 -3.48
N PHE A 15 -11.43 1.90 -2.22
CA PHE A 15 -10.14 2.21 -1.60
C PHE A 15 -8.98 1.39 -2.19
N LYS A 16 -9.17 0.08 -2.43
CA LYS A 16 -8.13 -0.76 -3.06
C LYS A 16 -7.81 -0.28 -4.47
N GLU A 17 -8.82 0.06 -5.27
CA GLU A 17 -8.64 0.55 -6.63
C GLU A 17 -7.96 1.93 -6.65
N TYR A 18 -8.35 2.80 -5.73
CA TYR A 18 -7.65 4.07 -5.51
C TYR A 18 -6.16 3.85 -5.21
N LEU A 19 -5.83 2.97 -4.27
CA LEU A 19 -4.44 2.70 -3.91
C LEU A 19 -3.64 2.11 -5.08
N LYS A 20 -4.22 1.14 -5.80
CA LYS A 20 -3.60 0.53 -6.98
C LYS A 20 -3.22 1.58 -8.01
N ASN A 21 -4.12 2.52 -8.29
CA ASN A 21 -3.88 3.62 -9.21
C ASN A 21 -2.80 4.60 -8.72
N GLU A 22 -2.83 5.00 -7.44
CA GLU A 22 -1.82 5.92 -6.89
C GLU A 22 -0.42 5.30 -6.84
N ILE A 23 -0.31 4.02 -6.49
CA ILE A 23 0.97 3.31 -6.43
C ILE A 23 1.58 3.17 -7.84
N LEU A 24 0.77 2.76 -8.82
CA LEU A 24 1.25 2.54 -10.20
C LEU A 24 1.55 3.87 -10.92
N ASN A 25 0.73 4.91 -10.73
CA ASN A 25 0.97 6.21 -11.35
C ASN A 25 2.06 7.02 -10.64
N GLY A 26 2.24 6.80 -9.34
CA GLY A 26 3.24 7.50 -8.53
C GLY A 26 4.67 6.96 -8.66
N SER A 27 4.87 5.84 -9.39
CA SER A 27 6.19 5.19 -9.49
C SER A 27 6.43 4.54 -10.85
N VAL A 28 7.38 5.09 -11.60
CA VAL A 28 7.76 4.63 -12.96
C VAL A 28 8.28 3.18 -12.98
N SER A 29 8.77 2.65 -11.85
CA SER A 29 9.31 1.29 -11.76
C SER A 29 8.50 0.36 -10.86
N ALA A 30 7.30 0.77 -10.42
CA ALA A 30 6.42 -0.11 -9.67
C ALA A 30 5.62 -1.02 -10.61
N SER A 31 5.46 -2.28 -10.21
CA SER A 31 4.56 -3.23 -10.85
C SER A 31 3.59 -3.81 -9.83
N PHE A 32 2.40 -4.16 -10.31
CA PHE A 32 1.43 -4.93 -9.57
C PHE A 32 1.66 -6.40 -9.89
N GLU A 33 1.88 -7.21 -8.85
CA GLU A 33 2.24 -8.62 -9.01
C GLU A 33 1.05 -9.55 -8.88
N ASP A 34 0.27 -9.39 -7.80
CA ASP A 34 -0.84 -10.28 -7.49
C ASP A 34 -1.83 -9.63 -6.50
N GLU A 35 -3.05 -10.15 -6.48
CA GLU A 35 -4.11 -9.77 -5.55
C GLU A 35 -4.93 -10.98 -5.16
N HIS A 36 -5.30 -11.02 -3.88
CA HIS A 36 -6.21 -12.00 -3.34
C HIS A 36 -7.31 -11.30 -2.55
N GLU A 37 -8.54 -11.76 -2.75
CA GLU A 37 -9.69 -11.37 -1.95
C GLU A 37 -10.33 -12.59 -1.33
N GLU A 38 -10.66 -12.46 -0.05
CA GLU A 38 -11.39 -13.46 0.71
C GLU A 38 -12.38 -12.77 1.67
N GLU A 39 -13.38 -13.52 2.10
CA GLU A 39 -14.36 -13.07 3.07
C GLU A 39 -14.64 -14.17 4.08
N ILE A 40 -14.58 -13.84 5.37
CA ILE A 40 -14.96 -14.73 6.47
C ILE A 40 -15.80 -13.94 7.47
N ASN A 41 -16.99 -14.44 7.79
CA ASN A 41 -17.90 -13.85 8.77
C ASN A 41 -18.20 -12.35 8.52
N GLY A 42 -18.37 -11.96 7.26
CA GLY A 42 -18.64 -10.57 6.87
C GLY A 42 -17.43 -9.63 6.92
N VAL A 43 -16.25 -10.13 7.31
CA VAL A 43 -14.99 -9.39 7.19
C VAL A 43 -14.37 -9.72 5.83
N ARG A 44 -14.24 -8.71 4.98
CA ARG A 44 -13.52 -8.81 3.71
C ARG A 44 -12.04 -8.55 3.95
N CYS A 45 -11.18 -9.33 3.32
CA CYS A 45 -9.74 -9.14 3.30
C CYS A 45 -9.29 -9.03 1.85
N CYS A 46 -8.52 -7.99 1.54
CA CYS A 46 -7.85 -7.82 0.26
C CYS A 46 -6.35 -7.72 0.51
N THR A 47 -5.58 -8.63 -0.09
CA THR A 47 -4.12 -8.59 -0.08
C THR A 47 -3.64 -8.28 -1.48
N MET A 48 -2.80 -7.25 -1.61
CA MET A 48 -2.17 -6.84 -2.87
C MET A 48 -0.65 -6.88 -2.71
N VAL A 49 0.04 -7.36 -3.74
CA VAL A 49 1.50 -7.39 -3.79
C VAL A 49 1.98 -6.52 -4.93
N TYR A 50 2.91 -5.63 -4.60
CA TYR A 50 3.60 -4.78 -5.55
C TYR A 50 5.09 -5.06 -5.50
N GLU A 51 5.77 -4.78 -6.61
CA GLU A 51 7.21 -4.59 -6.61
C GLU A 51 7.58 -3.17 -6.98
N ARG A 52 8.81 -2.82 -6.65
CA ARG A 52 9.53 -1.76 -7.33
C ARG A 52 10.96 -2.19 -7.65
N TYR A 53 11.38 -1.99 -8.91
CA TYR A 53 12.78 -2.15 -9.31
C TYR A 53 13.59 -0.90 -8.95
N SER A 54 14.73 -1.09 -8.27
CA SER A 54 15.70 -0.02 -8.03
C SER A 54 16.79 -0.04 -9.11
N TYR A 55 16.69 0.89 -10.07
CA TYR A 55 17.68 1.05 -11.15
C TYR A 55 19.11 1.32 -10.65
N MET A 56 19.26 1.94 -9.48
CA MET A 56 20.56 2.27 -8.91
C MET A 56 21.22 1.12 -8.14
N GLY A 57 20.52 0.02 -7.89
CA GLY A 57 21.02 -1.08 -7.05
C GLY A 57 20.78 -2.50 -7.55
N GLY A 58 20.09 -2.68 -8.69
CA GLY A 58 19.76 -4.02 -9.22
C GLY A 58 18.87 -4.86 -8.30
N ASN A 59 18.18 -4.22 -7.35
CA ASN A 59 17.40 -4.88 -6.29
C ASN A 59 15.89 -4.70 -6.51
N ARG A 60 15.13 -5.72 -6.07
CA ARG A 60 13.67 -5.78 -6.00
C ARG A 60 13.22 -5.50 -4.56
N VAL A 61 12.35 -4.50 -4.38
CA VAL A 61 11.62 -4.28 -3.13
C VAL A 61 10.17 -4.69 -3.37
N SER A 62 9.67 -5.60 -2.54
CA SER A 62 8.26 -5.99 -2.53
C SER A 62 7.52 -5.18 -1.46
N LEU A 63 6.28 -4.78 -1.77
CA LEU A 63 5.34 -4.18 -0.84
C LEU A 63 4.10 -5.07 -0.78
N ASN A 64 3.82 -5.61 0.39
CA ASN A 64 2.55 -6.25 0.67
C ASN A 64 1.61 -5.23 1.31
N VAL A 65 0.40 -5.11 0.80
CA VAL A 65 -0.68 -4.29 1.36
C VAL A 65 -1.86 -5.21 1.67
N THR A 66 -2.28 -5.25 2.92
CA THR A 66 -3.47 -5.98 3.36
C THR A 66 -4.50 -4.99 3.89
N ILE A 67 -5.73 -5.11 3.41
CA ILE A 67 -6.87 -4.27 3.79
C ILE A 67 -7.96 -5.18 4.34
N LEU A 68 -8.33 -4.97 5.60
CA LEU A 68 -9.53 -5.55 6.20
C LEU A 68 -10.68 -4.56 6.06
N GLY A 69 -11.86 -5.04 5.71
CA GLY A 69 -13.09 -4.26 5.62
C GLY A 69 -14.23 -4.93 6.37
N TYR A 70 -14.90 -4.18 7.25
CA TYR A 70 -16.07 -4.65 7.99
C TYR A 70 -17.02 -3.49 8.27
N GLU A 71 -18.26 -3.56 7.79
CA GLU A 71 -19.31 -2.56 8.03
C GLU A 71 -18.87 -1.09 7.79
N GLY A 72 -18.06 -0.86 6.74
CA GLY A 72 -17.57 0.47 6.38
C GLY A 72 -16.31 0.91 7.12
N GLU A 73 -15.84 0.14 8.11
CA GLU A 73 -14.52 0.28 8.73
C GLU A 73 -13.47 -0.43 7.88
N LEU A 74 -12.35 0.24 7.63
CA LEU A 74 -11.21 -0.30 6.91
C LEU A 74 -9.95 -0.23 7.77
N ARG A 75 -9.17 -1.31 7.79
CA ARG A 75 -7.83 -1.35 8.40
C ARG A 75 -6.81 -1.78 7.38
N LEU A 76 -5.80 -0.94 7.18
CA LEU A 76 -4.69 -1.20 6.28
C LEU A 76 -3.44 -1.55 7.07
N THR A 77 -2.75 -2.60 6.63
CA THR A 77 -1.38 -2.91 7.01
C THR A 77 -0.54 -3.03 5.75
N ALA A 78 0.59 -2.33 5.71
CA ALA A 78 1.54 -2.43 4.63
C ALA A 78 2.95 -2.68 5.14
N ILE A 79 3.64 -3.64 4.51
CA ILE A 79 4.98 -4.08 4.92
C ILE A 79 5.87 -4.18 3.68
N THR A 80 7.03 -3.52 3.74
CA THR A 80 8.06 -3.69 2.71
C THR A 80 8.99 -4.85 3.04
N SER A 81 9.29 -5.68 2.04
CA SER A 81 10.28 -6.76 2.13
C SER A 81 11.29 -6.65 0.99
N GLY A 82 12.58 -6.77 1.30
CA GLY A 82 13.66 -6.70 0.32
C GLY A 82 14.04 -8.09 -0.21
N GLY A 83 14.23 -8.21 -1.53
CA GLY A 83 14.78 -9.41 -2.16
C GLY A 83 16.23 -9.63 -1.73
N SER A 84 16.50 -10.78 -1.11
CA SER A 84 17.81 -11.16 -0.61
C SER A 84 18.76 -11.54 -1.76
N GLN A 85 19.55 -10.58 -2.24
CA GLN A 85 20.89 -10.84 -2.79
C GLN A 85 21.89 -9.80 -2.26
N ALA A 86 22.55 -10.21 -1.17
CA ALA A 86 23.87 -9.82 -0.70
C ALA A 86 24.22 -8.31 -0.56
N MET A 87 24.30 -7.87 0.70
CA MET A 87 25.41 -7.04 1.21
C MET A 87 25.56 -5.57 0.74
N PHE A 88 24.48 -4.77 0.62
CA PHE A 88 24.64 -3.30 0.59
C PHE A 88 23.64 -2.58 1.51
N PHE A 89 23.82 -2.81 2.81
CA PHE A 89 23.01 -2.31 3.93
C PHE A 89 23.04 -0.78 4.18
N LYS A 90 23.61 0.06 3.29
CA LYS A 90 23.78 1.51 3.55
C LYS A 90 23.28 2.47 2.45
N LEU A 91 22.77 1.97 1.33
CA LEU A 91 22.21 2.82 0.26
C LEU A 91 20.73 2.57 -0.03
N ASN A 92 20.14 1.50 0.52
CA ASN A 92 18.76 1.10 0.23
C ASN A 92 17.69 1.76 1.12
N THR A 93 18.07 2.46 2.20
CA THR A 93 17.11 3.13 3.10
C THR A 93 16.30 4.21 2.38
N PHE A 94 16.96 4.95 1.48
CA PHE A 94 16.32 6.03 0.72
C PHE A 94 15.23 5.52 -0.24
N GLY A 95 15.32 4.26 -0.68
CA GLY A 95 14.38 3.65 -1.60
C GLY A 95 13.19 2.99 -0.90
N GLU A 96 13.44 2.23 0.17
CA GLU A 96 12.37 1.55 0.93
C GLU A 96 11.41 2.55 1.57
N GLU A 97 11.95 3.61 2.18
CA GLU A 97 11.15 4.71 2.75
C GLU A 97 10.30 5.38 1.67
N ALA A 98 10.87 5.67 0.49
CA ALA A 98 10.13 6.30 -0.60
C ALA A 98 8.96 5.47 -1.14
N PHE A 99 8.97 4.13 -1.07
CA PHE A 99 7.83 3.34 -1.54
C PHE A 99 6.67 3.34 -0.54
N LEU A 100 7.01 3.13 0.73
CA LEU A 100 6.04 3.14 1.81
C LEU A 100 5.49 4.55 2.06
N GLU A 101 6.32 5.59 1.90
CA GLU A 101 5.92 6.99 1.99
C GLU A 101 4.89 7.35 0.92
N LYS A 102 5.05 6.86 -0.32
CA LYS A 102 4.05 7.08 -1.38
C LYS A 102 2.70 6.45 -1.05
N LEU A 103 2.72 5.22 -0.51
CA LEU A 103 1.50 4.59 0.00
C LEU A 103 0.89 5.42 1.14
N GLU A 104 1.70 5.85 2.10
CA GLU A 104 1.26 6.65 3.24
C GLU A 104 0.65 8.00 2.80
N GLU A 105 1.26 8.68 1.84
CA GLU A 105 0.74 9.91 1.22
C GLU A 105 -0.63 9.66 0.59
N ALA A 106 -0.79 8.58 -0.19
CA ALA A 106 -2.06 8.22 -0.82
C ALA A 106 -3.15 7.94 0.24
N VAL A 107 -2.83 7.17 1.28
CA VAL A 107 -3.77 6.88 2.38
C VAL A 107 -4.19 8.17 3.08
N LYS A 108 -3.25 9.07 3.41
CA LYS A 108 -3.56 10.37 4.03
C LYS A 108 -4.42 11.24 3.13
N ALA A 109 -4.13 11.29 1.83
CA ALA A 109 -4.91 12.05 0.85
C ALA A 109 -6.35 11.52 0.74
N TYR A 110 -6.53 10.19 0.71
CA TYR A 110 -7.84 9.57 0.70
C TYR A 110 -8.67 9.94 1.93
N LYS A 111 -8.07 9.83 3.14
CA LYS A 111 -8.73 10.20 4.40
C LYS A 111 -9.19 11.66 4.38
N CYS A 112 -8.32 12.59 3.97
CA CYS A 112 -8.65 14.01 3.87
C CYS A 112 -9.78 14.34 2.87
N ARG A 113 -9.94 13.55 1.80
CA ARG A 113 -11.04 13.71 0.84
C ARG A 113 -12.35 13.15 1.39
N HIS A 114 -12.30 11.99 2.05
CA HIS A 114 -13.49 11.35 2.62
C HIS A 114 -14.07 12.10 3.82
N THR A 115 -13.24 12.67 4.70
CA THR A 115 -13.72 13.49 5.83
C THR A 115 -14.47 14.74 5.37
N ARG A 116 -14.04 15.37 4.27
CA ARG A 116 -14.72 16.56 3.72
C ARG A 116 -16.09 16.24 3.14
N MET A 117 -16.27 15.07 2.53
CA MET A 117 -17.58 14.68 1.98
C MET A 117 -18.63 14.36 3.06
N ILE A 118 -18.20 13.93 4.25
CA ILE A 118 -19.11 13.67 5.38
C ILE A 118 -19.51 14.97 6.08
N SER A 119 -18.63 15.98 6.11
CA SER A 119 -18.94 17.28 6.74
C SER A 119 -19.85 18.18 5.90
N ASP A 120 -20.03 17.87 4.62
CA ASP A 120 -20.83 18.64 3.68
C ASP A 120 -22.27 18.07 3.50
N LEU A 121 -22.64 17.07 4.31
CA LEU A 121 -23.98 16.45 4.41
C LEU A 121 -24.66 16.81 5.74
#